data_AF-A0A1Q7ARE5-F1
#
_entry.id   AF-A0A1Q7ARE5-F1
#
_cell.length_a   1.000
_cell.length_b   1.000
_cell.length_c   1.000
_cell.angle_alpha   90.00
_cell.angle_beta   90.00
_cell.angle_gamma   90.00
#
_symmetry.space_group_name_H-M   'P 1'
#
loop_
_entity.id
_entity.type
_entity.pdbx_description
1 polymer ?
#
loop_
_entity_poly.entity_id
_entity_poly.type
_entity_poly.pdbx_seq_one_letter_code
_entity_poly.pdbx_strand_id
1 'polypeptide(L)'
;MGPEPSGDANRFGTVAFYAALGKAFVTMCAIIPVLFLVELLDFATGHQLDQLGGLRPREPDGLDGIIFAPLLHGSFAHLYGNSVPLLLTGTFVLATGGKRFLWVTGLIALVSGLGTWLTGPPHSVIVGASGIVFGYLGYLLVRGVVERNWWSIAVSVLIGLLFGWTSR
;
A
#
# COMPACT_ATOMS: atom_id res chain seq x y z
N MET A 1 41.43 -12.34 3.47
CA MET A 1 39.98 -12.49 3.16
C MET A 1 39.25 -11.49 4.04
N GLY A 2 38.90 -10.32 3.52
CA GLY A 2 37.97 -9.43 4.23
C GLY A 2 36.59 -10.09 4.30
N PRO A 3 35.75 -9.77 5.30
CA PRO A 3 34.36 -10.22 5.27
C PRO A 3 33.74 -9.73 3.96
N GLU A 4 33.21 -10.67 3.16
CA GLU A 4 32.28 -10.37 2.08
C GLU A 4 31.23 -9.39 2.63
N PRO A 5 30.87 -8.30 1.92
CA PRO A 5 29.83 -7.41 2.38
C PRO A 5 28.58 -8.26 2.60
N SER A 6 28.10 -8.33 3.84
CA SER A 6 26.93 -9.13 4.19
C SER A 6 25.76 -8.60 3.36
N GLY A 7 25.49 -9.25 2.23
CA GLY A 7 24.43 -8.83 1.33
C GLY A 7 23.12 -8.83 2.09
N ASP A 8 22.30 -7.79 1.92
CA ASP A 8 20.96 -7.73 2.50
C ASP A 8 20.23 -9.04 2.18
N ALA A 9 20.02 -9.89 3.19
CA ALA A 9 19.42 -11.20 3.01
C ALA A 9 18.00 -11.08 2.44
N ASN A 10 17.34 -9.93 2.64
CA ASN A 10 16.01 -9.63 2.15
C ASN A 10 16.02 -8.83 0.83
N ARG A 11 17.16 -8.82 0.12
CA ARG A 11 17.29 -8.27 -1.23
C ARG A 11 16.46 -9.09 -2.22
N PHE A 12 15.91 -8.43 -3.23
CA PHE A 12 15.17 -9.12 -4.26
C PHE A 12 16.06 -10.17 -4.97
N GLY A 13 15.53 -11.38 -5.16
CA GLY A 13 16.24 -12.48 -5.83
C GLY A 13 17.07 -13.40 -4.93
N THR A 14 17.14 -13.14 -3.62
CA THR A 14 17.79 -14.07 -2.68
C THR A 14 16.87 -15.24 -2.34
N VAL A 15 17.46 -16.37 -1.94
CA VAL A 15 16.70 -17.53 -1.43
C VAL A 15 15.83 -17.13 -0.23
N ALA A 16 16.36 -16.29 0.67
CA ALA A 16 15.62 -15.85 1.85
C ALA A 16 14.39 -15.00 1.47
N PHE A 17 14.51 -14.13 0.47
CA PHE A 17 13.39 -13.35 -0.06
C PHE A 17 12.29 -14.25 -0.64
N TYR A 18 12.65 -15.21 -1.50
CA TYR A 18 11.67 -16.16 -2.06
C TYR A 18 11.03 -17.04 -0.98
N ALA A 19 11.79 -17.46 0.03
CA ALA A 19 11.27 -18.20 1.18
C ALA A 19 10.34 -17.36 2.07
N ALA A 20 10.45 -16.03 2.02
CA ALA A 20 9.57 -15.11 2.75
C ALA A 20 8.26 -14.83 2.01
N LEU A 21 8.21 -14.92 0.67
CA LEU A 21 7.03 -14.60 -0.14
C LEU A 21 5.77 -15.35 0.29
N GLY A 22 5.86 -16.65 0.56
CA GLY A 22 4.69 -17.45 0.97
C GLY A 22 4.08 -16.94 2.28
N LYS A 23 4.92 -16.67 3.29
CA LYS A 23 4.45 -16.09 4.57
C LYS A 23 3.90 -14.68 4.37
N ALA A 24 4.58 -13.85 3.57
CA ALA A 24 4.12 -12.50 3.28
C ALA A 24 2.75 -12.49 2.58
N PHE A 25 2.55 -13.38 1.61
CA PHE A 25 1.29 -13.54 0.90
C PHE A 25 0.16 -13.95 1.84
N VAL A 26 0.38 -14.96 2.69
CA VAL A 26 -0.60 -15.40 3.70
C VAL A 26 -0.96 -14.25 4.64
N THR A 27 0.02 -13.47 5.10
CA THR A 27 -0.24 -12.29 5.94
C THR A 27 -1.09 -11.25 5.20
N MET A 28 -0.78 -10.95 3.94
CA MET A 28 -1.58 -10.00 3.16
C MET A 28 -2.99 -10.53 2.88
N CYS A 29 -3.16 -11.83 2.64
CA CYS A 29 -4.47 -12.48 2.55
C CYS A 29 -5.28 -12.38 3.86
N ALA A 30 -4.64 -12.20 5.01
CA ALA A 30 -5.35 -11.91 6.26
C ALA A 30 -5.71 -10.43 6.40
N ILE A 31 -4.92 -9.51 5.83
CA ILE A 31 -5.19 -8.06 5.85
C ILE A 31 -6.40 -7.71 4.98
N ILE A 32 -6.54 -8.30 3.79
CA ILE A 32 -7.64 -7.96 2.88
C ILE A 32 -9.04 -8.18 3.50
N PRO A 33 -9.35 -9.35 4.11
CA PRO A 33 -10.62 -9.54 4.81
C PRO A 33 -10.88 -8.54 5.93
N VAL A 34 -9.84 -8.08 6.63
CA VAL A 34 -10.00 -7.02 7.66
C VAL A 34 -10.52 -5.73 7.03
N LEU A 35 -10.01 -5.34 5.85
CA LEU A 35 -10.53 -4.18 5.13
C LEU A 35 -11.99 -4.37 4.69
N PHE A 36 -12.38 -5.58 4.27
CA PHE A 36 -13.77 -5.91 3.97
C PHE A 36 -14.68 -5.84 5.20
N LEU A 37 -14.18 -6.25 6.37
CA LEU A 37 -14.93 -6.11 7.62
C LEU A 37 -15.10 -4.64 8.01
N VAL A 38 -14.06 -3.81 7.84
CA VAL A 38 -14.14 -2.36 8.06
C VAL A 38 -15.19 -1.74 7.12
N GLU A 39 -15.15 -2.06 5.83
CA GLU A 39 -16.14 -1.60 4.85
C GLU A 39 -17.57 -2.05 5.19
N LEU A 40 -17.73 -3.30 5.63
CA LEU A 40 -19.03 -3.82 6.04
C LEU A 40 -19.59 -3.06 7.25
N LEU A 41 -18.73 -2.72 8.21
CA LEU A 41 -19.12 -1.91 9.36
C LEU A 41 -19.45 -0.47 8.94
N ASP A 42 -18.65 0.13 8.06
CA ASP A 42 -18.92 1.48 7.55
C ASP A 42 -20.27 1.54 6.81
N PHE A 43 -20.51 0.58 5.91
CA PHE A 43 -21.78 0.42 5.22
C PHE A 43 -22.96 0.26 6.20
N ALA A 44 -22.81 -0.58 7.24
CA ALA A 44 -23.84 -0.78 8.26
C ALA A 44 -24.13 0.48 9.10
N THR A 45 -23.18 1.40 9.20
CA THR A 45 -23.33 2.68 9.92
C THR A 45 -23.75 3.84 9.02
N GLY A 46 -23.98 3.60 7.72
CA GLY A 46 -24.36 4.64 6.76
C GLY A 46 -23.19 5.55 6.38
N HIS A 47 -21.98 4.98 6.24
CA HIS A 47 -20.76 5.68 5.85
C HIS A 47 -20.22 6.71 6.87
N GLN A 48 -20.48 6.49 8.15
CA GLN A 48 -20.00 7.40 9.19
C GLN A 48 -18.49 7.29 9.42
N LEU A 49 -17.88 6.12 9.24
CA LEU A 49 -16.43 5.96 9.41
C LEU A 49 -15.68 6.71 8.32
N ASP A 50 -16.19 6.70 7.08
CA ASP A 50 -15.68 7.53 5.99
C ASP A 50 -15.68 9.03 6.36
N GLN A 51 -16.77 9.52 6.95
CA GLN A 51 -16.87 10.93 7.34
C GLN A 51 -15.94 11.29 8.50
N LEU A 52 -15.70 10.35 9.43
CA LEU A 52 -14.90 10.57 10.63
C LEU A 52 -13.41 10.38 10.39
N GLY A 53 -13.01 9.39 9.58
CA GLY A 53 -11.61 9.02 9.36
C GLY A 53 -11.11 9.27 7.93
N GLY A 54 -11.94 9.82 7.05
CA GLY A 54 -11.54 10.19 5.70
C GLY A 54 -10.68 11.46 5.69
N LEU A 55 -9.74 11.49 4.76
CA LEU A 55 -8.83 12.62 4.60
C LEU A 55 -9.55 13.80 3.94
N ARG A 56 -9.52 14.97 4.58
CA ARG A 56 -10.14 16.20 4.07
C ARG A 56 -9.09 17.20 3.63
N PRO A 57 -8.95 17.48 2.32
CA PRO A 57 -7.91 18.36 1.83
C PRO A 57 -7.99 19.77 2.43
N ARG A 58 -6.84 20.27 2.92
CA ARG A 58 -6.65 21.62 3.46
C ARG A 58 -7.51 21.95 4.70
N GLU A 59 -8.08 20.93 5.35
CA GLU A 59 -8.80 21.06 6.62
C GLU A 59 -7.97 20.44 7.76
N PRO A 60 -7.66 21.19 8.85
CA PRO A 60 -6.89 20.65 9.97
C PRO A 60 -7.52 19.42 10.61
N ASP A 61 -8.86 19.42 10.73
CA ASP A 61 -9.63 18.34 11.36
C ASP A 61 -9.71 17.06 10.50
N GLY A 62 -9.15 17.06 9.28
CA GLY A 62 -9.07 15.87 8.41
C GLY A 62 -7.65 15.34 8.20
N LEU A 63 -6.67 15.81 9.00
CA LEU A 63 -5.28 15.34 8.94
C LEU A 63 -5.08 13.96 9.54
N ASP A 64 -5.92 13.56 10.49
CA ASP A 64 -5.97 12.20 11.02
C ASP A 64 -6.31 11.17 9.93
N GLY A 65 -7.03 11.58 8.89
CA GLY A 65 -7.26 10.82 7.68
C GLY A 65 -5.98 10.35 6.97
N ILE A 66 -4.81 10.94 7.23
CA ILE A 66 -3.53 10.40 6.73
C ILE A 66 -3.30 8.95 7.21
N ILE A 67 -3.77 8.64 8.42
CA ILE A 67 -3.63 7.33 9.06
C ILE A 67 -4.84 6.44 8.73
N PHE A 68 -6.05 6.99 8.80
CA PHE A 68 -7.29 6.20 8.74
C PHE A 68 -7.82 6.01 7.32
N ALA A 69 -7.69 7.00 6.43
CA ALA A 69 -8.22 6.93 5.08
C ALA A 69 -7.76 5.69 4.28
N PRO A 70 -6.50 5.20 4.41
CA PRO A 70 -6.08 3.97 3.74
C PRO A 70 -6.87 2.70 4.13
N LEU A 71 -7.55 2.71 5.28
CA LEU A 71 -8.35 1.58 5.78
C LEU A 71 -9.82 1.66 5.36
N LEU A 72 -10.27 2.85 4.95
CA LEU A 72 -11.66 3.18 4.63
C LEU A 72 -11.88 3.18 3.11
N HIS A 73 -13.08 2.89 2.64
CA HIS A 73 -13.41 2.89 1.21
C HIS A 73 -14.84 3.39 0.98
N GLY A 74 -15.05 4.25 -0.02
CA GLY A 74 -16.40 4.77 -0.30
C GLY A 74 -17.38 3.76 -0.94
N SER A 75 -16.96 2.50 -1.15
CA SER A 75 -17.80 1.39 -1.62
C SER A 75 -17.02 0.08 -1.66
N PHE A 76 -17.75 -1.05 -1.62
CA PHE A 76 -17.18 -2.36 -1.90
C PHE A 76 -16.47 -2.43 -3.26
N ALA A 77 -17.01 -1.81 -4.32
CA ALA A 77 -16.37 -1.79 -5.64
C ALA A 77 -15.00 -1.10 -5.60
N HIS A 78 -14.90 0.01 -4.85
CA HIS A 78 -13.64 0.70 -4.62
C HIS A 78 -12.65 -0.18 -3.84
N LEU A 79 -13.09 -0.89 -2.81
CA LEU A 79 -12.26 -1.86 -2.08
C LEU A 79 -11.78 -3.03 -2.95
N TYR A 80 -12.65 -3.60 -3.79
CA TYR A 80 -12.27 -4.66 -4.73
C TYR A 80 -11.17 -4.19 -5.68
N GLY A 81 -11.30 -2.98 -6.22
CA GLY A 81 -10.29 -2.38 -7.11
C GLY A 81 -8.91 -2.22 -6.46
N ASN A 82 -8.86 -1.98 -5.14
CA ASN A 82 -7.60 -1.86 -4.39
C ASN A 82 -7.05 -3.21 -3.91
N SER A 83 -7.90 -4.23 -3.74
CA SER A 83 -7.53 -5.47 -3.06
C SER A 83 -6.43 -6.26 -3.77
N VAL A 84 -6.55 -6.47 -5.09
CA VAL A 84 -5.55 -7.22 -5.87
C VAL A 84 -4.20 -6.48 -5.92
N PRO A 85 -4.15 -5.19 -6.31
CA PRO A 85 -2.90 -4.42 -6.29
C PRO A 85 -2.25 -4.37 -4.91
N LEU A 86 -3.04 -4.15 -3.85
CA LEU A 86 -2.55 -4.09 -2.48
C LEU A 86 -1.99 -5.45 -2.03
N LEU A 87 -2.71 -6.54 -2.32
CA LEU A 87 -2.26 -7.90 -2.03
C LEU A 87 -0.91 -8.18 -2.69
N LEU A 88 -0.77 -7.88 -3.99
CA LEU A 88 0.47 -8.13 -4.73
C LEU A 88 1.61 -7.24 -4.22
N THR A 89 1.44 -5.92 -4.28
CA THR A 89 2.50 -4.97 -3.90
C THR A 89 2.89 -5.11 -2.42
N GLY A 90 1.92 -5.23 -1.53
CA GLY A 90 2.15 -5.45 -0.10
C GLY A 90 2.89 -6.75 0.19
N THR A 91 2.62 -7.83 -0.57
CA THR A 91 3.36 -9.10 -0.43
C THR A 91 4.84 -8.92 -0.76
N PHE A 92 5.14 -8.24 -1.87
CA PHE A 92 6.52 -7.98 -2.28
C PHE A 92 7.26 -7.09 -1.30
N VAL A 93 6.61 -6.03 -0.79
CA VAL A 93 7.20 -5.16 0.23
C VAL A 93 7.38 -5.90 1.56
N LEU A 94 6.42 -6.70 1.99
CA LEU A 94 6.51 -7.47 3.23
C LEU A 94 7.58 -8.57 3.19
N ALA A 95 7.80 -9.18 2.02
CA ALA A 95 8.89 -10.13 1.81
C ALA A 95 10.29 -9.50 1.98
N THR A 96 10.40 -8.17 1.96
CA THR A 96 11.64 -7.45 2.28
C THR A 96 11.92 -7.33 3.79
N GLY A 97 10.97 -7.78 4.63
CA GLY A 97 11.06 -7.80 6.08
C GLY A 97 9.98 -6.95 6.76
N GLY A 98 9.37 -7.47 7.83
CA GLY A 98 8.24 -6.82 8.52
C GLY A 98 8.54 -5.42 9.06
N LYS A 99 9.74 -5.18 9.63
CA LYS A 99 10.14 -3.84 10.08
C LYS A 99 10.21 -2.87 8.90
N ARG A 100 10.74 -3.30 7.75
CA ARG A 100 10.83 -2.49 6.54
C ARG A 100 9.45 -2.19 5.97
N PHE A 101 8.57 -3.19 5.95
CA PHE A 101 7.17 -3.03 5.57
C PHE A 101 6.48 -1.92 6.39
N LEU A 102 6.54 -1.98 7.72
CA LEU A 102 5.91 -0.97 8.57
C LEU A 102 6.46 0.45 8.31
N TRP A 103 7.79 0.58 8.18
CA TRP A 103 8.42 1.87 7.87
C TRP A 103 8.03 2.42 6.49
N VAL A 104 8.06 1.56 5.46
CA VAL A 104 7.70 1.94 4.09
C VAL A 104 6.22 2.32 4.02
N THR A 105 5.34 1.53 4.63
CA THR A 105 3.89 1.81 4.71
C THR A 105 3.62 3.14 5.37
N GLY A 106 4.22 3.38 6.55
CA GLY A 106 4.02 4.63 7.30
C GLY A 106 4.56 5.85 6.56
N LEU A 107 5.73 5.73 5.92
CA LEU A 107 6.29 6.81 5.11
C LEU A 107 5.42 7.11 3.90
N ILE A 108 4.94 6.08 3.20
CA ILE A 108 4.03 6.26 2.06
C ILE A 108 2.74 6.93 2.52
N ALA A 109 2.09 6.40 3.56
CA ALA A 109 0.86 6.95 4.11
C ALA A 109 1.03 8.44 4.42
N LEU A 110 2.12 8.81 5.11
CA LEU A 110 2.43 10.20 5.44
C LEU A 110 2.64 11.05 4.19
N VAL A 111 3.52 10.64 3.28
CA VAL A 111 3.89 11.45 2.10
C VAL A 111 2.74 11.55 1.11
N SER A 112 2.07 10.45 0.78
CA SER A 112 0.91 10.46 -0.11
C SER A 112 -0.26 11.18 0.55
N GLY A 113 -0.50 10.94 1.84
CA GLY A 113 -1.58 11.60 2.60
C GLY A 113 -1.39 13.11 2.66
N LEU A 114 -0.19 13.59 3.00
CA LEU A 114 0.12 15.03 2.97
C LEU A 114 0.02 15.61 1.55
N GLY A 115 0.50 14.88 0.54
CA GLY A 115 0.37 15.28 -0.86
C GLY A 115 -1.09 15.47 -1.28
N THR A 116 -1.94 14.49 -0.94
CA THR A 116 -3.39 14.54 -1.19
C THR A 116 -4.06 15.60 -0.34
N TRP A 117 -3.64 15.83 0.91
CA TRP A 117 -4.18 16.86 1.77
C TRP A 117 -3.91 18.26 1.21
N LEU A 118 -2.72 18.49 0.66
CA LEU A 118 -2.34 19.78 0.06
C LEU A 118 -3.02 20.03 -1.29
N THR A 119 -3.13 19.00 -2.13
CA THR A 119 -3.49 19.14 -3.55
C THR A 119 -4.88 18.61 -3.91
N GLY A 120 -5.53 17.88 -2.99
CA GLY A 120 -6.82 17.25 -3.21
C GLY A 120 -7.96 18.27 -3.41
N PRO A 121 -9.07 17.86 -4.04
CA PRO A 121 -10.23 18.72 -4.25
C PRO A 121 -10.77 19.26 -2.92
N PRO A 122 -11.10 20.56 -2.82
CA PRO A 122 -11.67 21.11 -1.60
C PRO A 122 -13.07 20.52 -1.36
N HIS A 123 -13.52 20.47 -0.11
CA HIS A 123 -14.83 19.94 0.30
C HIS A 123 -15.07 18.49 -0.17
N SER A 124 -14.01 17.68 -0.20
CA SER A 124 -14.08 16.27 -0.51
C SER A 124 -13.56 15.44 0.67
N VAL A 125 -14.08 14.21 0.79
CA VAL A 125 -13.60 13.20 1.73
C VAL A 125 -12.91 12.14 0.91
N ILE A 126 -11.62 11.95 1.16
CA ILE A 126 -10.78 11.02 0.40
C ILE A 126 -10.49 9.82 1.29
N VAL A 127 -10.86 8.65 0.78
CA VAL A 127 -10.65 7.34 1.40
C VAL A 127 -10.02 6.41 0.39
N GLY A 128 -9.44 5.29 0.85
CA GLY A 128 -8.93 4.21 0.02
C GLY A 128 -7.43 3.98 0.14
N ALA A 129 -7.04 2.73 -0.08
CA ALA A 129 -5.65 2.28 -0.01
C ALA A 129 -4.79 2.63 -1.25
N SER A 130 -5.35 3.34 -2.24
CA SER A 130 -4.68 3.55 -3.53
C SER A 130 -3.37 4.33 -3.40
N GLY A 131 -3.29 5.29 -2.49
CA GLY A 131 -2.04 5.99 -2.16
C GLY A 131 -0.94 5.04 -1.66
N ILE A 132 -1.31 4.04 -0.83
CA ILE A 132 -0.41 2.99 -0.36
C ILE A 132 0.07 2.12 -1.54
N VAL A 133 -0.86 1.69 -2.40
CA VAL A 133 -0.57 0.88 -3.58
C VAL A 133 0.43 1.59 -4.49
N PHE A 134 0.16 2.85 -4.87
CA PHE A 134 1.06 3.63 -5.72
C PHE A 134 2.42 3.88 -5.06
N GLY A 135 2.44 4.13 -3.75
CA GLY A 135 3.70 4.26 -3.02
C GLY A 135 4.51 2.97 -2.99
N TYR A 136 3.87 1.80 -2.85
CA TYR A 136 4.57 0.52 -2.94
C TYR A 136 5.11 0.26 -4.34
N LEU A 137 4.34 0.59 -5.40
CA LEU A 137 4.82 0.51 -6.78
C LEU A 137 6.07 1.38 -6.97
N GLY A 138 6.03 2.63 -6.51
CA GLY A 138 7.17 3.54 -6.57
C GLY A 138 8.37 3.03 -5.78
N TYR A 139 8.14 2.53 -4.57
CA TYR A 139 9.18 1.94 -3.72
C TYR A 139 9.85 0.73 -4.38
N LEU A 140 9.07 -0.22 -4.90
CA LEU A 140 9.59 -1.43 -5.55
C LEU A 140 10.33 -1.10 -6.85
N LEU A 141 9.86 -0.11 -7.60
CA LEU A 141 10.53 0.39 -8.80
C LEU A 141 11.88 1.02 -8.46
N VAL A 142 11.92 1.98 -7.52
CA VAL A 142 13.16 2.64 -7.09
C VAL A 142 14.14 1.62 -6.51
N ARG A 143 13.65 0.69 -5.68
CA ARG A 143 14.47 -0.39 -5.14
C ARG A 143 15.04 -1.26 -6.26
N GLY A 144 14.24 -1.64 -7.25
CA GLY A 144 14.68 -2.43 -8.40
C GLY A 144 15.77 -1.74 -9.21
N VAL A 145 15.67 -0.41 -9.40
CA VAL A 145 16.69 0.39 -10.07
C VAL A 145 17.99 0.45 -9.26
N VAL A 146 17.89 0.74 -7.95
CA VAL A 146 19.05 0.84 -7.04
C VAL A 146 19.77 -0.51 -6.90
N GLU A 147 19.01 -1.60 -6.77
CA GLU A 147 19.55 -2.96 -6.64
C GLU A 147 19.92 -3.57 -8.00
N ARG A 148 19.70 -2.86 -9.11
CA ARG A 148 19.92 -3.32 -10.49
C ARG A 148 19.25 -4.67 -10.78
N ASN A 149 18.06 -4.86 -10.24
CA ASN A 149 17.28 -6.08 -10.39
C ASN A 149 16.10 -5.86 -11.36
N TRP A 150 16.27 -6.33 -12.60
CA TRP A 150 15.28 -6.14 -13.65
C TRP A 150 13.93 -6.80 -13.34
N TRP A 151 13.91 -7.90 -12.57
CA TRP A 151 12.68 -8.58 -12.18
C TRP A 151 11.83 -7.74 -11.23
N SER A 152 12.45 -7.00 -10.30
CA SER A 152 11.72 -6.08 -9.41
C SER A 152 11.06 -4.95 -10.22
N ILE A 153 11.76 -4.44 -11.23
CA ILE A 153 11.25 -3.42 -12.15
C ILE A 153 10.07 -3.99 -12.95
N ALA A 154 10.24 -5.16 -13.56
CA ALA A 154 9.21 -5.81 -14.36
C ALA A 154 7.95 -6.14 -13.56
N VAL A 155 8.10 -6.65 -12.33
CA VAL A 155 6.98 -6.92 -11.42
C VAL A 155 6.25 -5.63 -11.07
N SER A 156 6.97 -4.56 -10.73
CA SER A 156 6.36 -3.27 -10.40
C SER A 156 5.59 -2.69 -11.58
N VAL A 157 6.18 -2.73 -12.78
CA VAL A 157 5.54 -2.27 -14.02
C VAL A 157 4.31 -3.11 -14.34
N LEU A 158 4.41 -4.44 -14.26
CA LEU A 158 3.30 -5.35 -14.51
C LEU A 158 2.13 -5.07 -13.56
N ILE A 159 2.39 -4.94 -12.25
CA ILE A 159 1.34 -4.65 -11.27
C ILE A 159 0.71 -3.28 -11.54
N GLY A 160 1.51 -2.26 -11.88
CA GLY A 160 1.01 -0.94 -12.25
C GLY A 160 0.10 -0.98 -13.49
N LEU A 161 0.47 -1.74 -14.51
CA LEU A 161 -0.35 -1.94 -15.72
C LEU A 161 -1.65 -2.69 -15.40
N LEU A 162 -1.59 -3.74 -14.58
CA LEU A 162 -2.78 -4.49 -14.15
C LEU A 162 -3.73 -3.60 -13.34
N PHE A 163 -3.21 -2.79 -12.42
CA PHE A 163 -4.03 -1.86 -11.64
C PHE A 163 -4.69 -0.80 -12.52
N GLY A 164 -3.93 -0.22 -13.45
CA GLY A 164 -4.48 0.76 -14.41
C GLY A 164 -5.53 0.16 -15.35
N TRP A 165 -5.46 -1.15 -15.63
CA TRP A 165 -6.47 -1.86 -16.42
C TRP A 165 -7.75 -2.13 -15.62
N THR A 166 -7.63 -2.59 -14.37
CA THR A 166 -8.80 -2.90 -13.51
C THR A 166 -9.52 -1.67 -12.99
N SER A 167 -8.90 -0.49 -13.10
CA SER A 167 -9.46 0.79 -12.64
C SER A 167 -10.20 1.57 -13.74
N ARG A 168 -10.39 0.96 -14.93
CA ARG A 168 -11.24 1.47 -16.02
C ARG A 168 -12.61 0.83 -15.97
#